data_AF-A0A9X8QLX5-F1
#
_entry.id   AF-A0A9X8QLX5-F1
#
_cell.length_a   1.000
_cell.length_b   1.000
_cell.length_c   1.000
_cell.angle_alpha   90.00
_cell.angle_beta   90.00
_cell.angle_gamma   90.00
#
_symmetry.space_group_name_H-M   'P 1'
#
loop_
_entity.id
_entity.type
_entity.pdbx_description
1 polymer ?
#
loop_
_entity_poly.entity_id
_entity_poly.type
_entity_poly.pdbx_seq_one_letter_code
_entity_poly.pdbx_strand_id
1 'polypeptide(L)'
;MKAYWAPKSVPEALQPVLAVELASSQKITPSLHRMLMEDKLLELFKEAGSEAKGILQMLVEHASELYSISQYVNPEHWPIAVLNSDSMTSILDKIDWMQELQGSPIPSDQVQAMLAEQSLWSLLEYV
;
A
#
# COMPACT_ATOMS: atom_id res chain seq x y z
N MET A 1 -16.92 -3.86 12.66
CA MET A 1 -15.52 -4.06 13.11
C MET A 1 -14.70 -4.18 11.85
N LYS A 2 -13.68 -3.34 11.66
CA LYS A 2 -12.79 -3.42 10.50
C LYS A 2 -11.90 -4.65 10.68
N ALA A 3 -11.79 -5.49 9.66
CA ALA A 3 -10.84 -6.60 9.65
C ALA A 3 -9.65 -6.18 8.78
N TYR A 4 -8.47 -6.69 9.08
CA TYR A 4 -7.25 -6.36 8.33
C TYR A 4 -6.49 -7.63 7.96
N TRP A 5 -5.79 -7.56 6.83
CA TRP A 5 -4.87 -8.58 6.36
C TRP A 5 -3.52 -7.94 6.03
N ALA A 6 -2.43 -8.66 6.31
CA ALA A 6 -1.08 -8.26 5.95
C ALA A 6 -0.26 -9.52 5.57
N PRO A 7 0.63 -9.45 4.57
CA PRO A 7 1.42 -10.58 4.12
C PRO A 7 2.48 -10.94 5.17
N LYS A 8 2.72 -12.24 5.43
CA LYS A 8 3.76 -12.74 6.34
C LYS A 8 5.06 -13.10 5.64
N SER A 9 5.02 -13.36 4.34
CA SER A 9 6.19 -13.72 3.52
C SER A 9 7.18 -12.56 3.35
N VAL A 10 6.76 -11.33 3.66
CA VAL A 10 7.59 -10.12 3.52
C VAL A 10 8.24 -9.75 4.86
N PRO A 11 9.37 -9.01 4.83
CA PRO A 11 9.96 -8.42 6.03
C PRO A 11 8.95 -7.65 6.88
N GLU A 12 9.05 -7.71 8.21
CA GLU A 12 8.09 -7.09 9.15
C GLU A 12 7.83 -5.61 8.86
N ALA A 13 8.86 -4.87 8.42
CA ALA A 13 8.73 -3.46 8.06
C ALA A 13 7.81 -3.20 6.85
N LEU A 14 7.63 -4.16 5.93
CA LEU A 14 6.76 -4.04 4.76
C LEU A 14 5.33 -4.55 5.01
N GLN A 15 5.11 -5.29 6.09
CA GLN A 15 3.78 -5.80 6.44
C GLN A 15 2.74 -4.69 6.62
N PRO A 16 2.99 -3.58 7.35
CA PRO A 16 2.01 -2.50 7.46
C PRO A 16 1.81 -1.75 6.15
N VAL A 17 2.87 -1.59 5.36
CA VAL A 17 2.84 -0.96 4.03
C VAL A 17 1.86 -1.72 3.12
N LEU A 18 1.93 -3.05 3.13
CA LEU A 18 1.14 -3.94 2.28
C LEU A 18 -0.17 -4.42 2.93
N ALA A 19 -0.46 -4.00 4.16
CA ALA A 19 -1.67 -4.35 4.85
C ALA A 19 -2.90 -3.69 4.21
N VAL A 20 -4.02 -4.42 4.16
CA VAL A 20 -5.29 -3.95 3.59
C VAL A 20 -6.46 -4.21 4.52
N GLU A 21 -7.46 -3.33 4.46
CA GLU A 21 -8.73 -3.53 5.15
C GLU A 21 -9.59 -4.56 4.40
N LEU A 22 -10.21 -5.47 5.14
CA LEU A 22 -11.13 -6.48 4.63
C LEU A 22 -12.56 -6.15 5.08
N ALA A 23 -13.47 -6.10 4.12
CA ALA A 23 -14.90 -5.96 4.39
C ALA A 23 -15.54 -7.27 4.92
N SER A 24 -14.92 -8.43 4.67
CA SER A 24 -15.42 -9.74 5.09
C SER A 24 -14.28 -10.73 5.35
N SER A 25 -14.61 -11.89 5.92
CA SER A 25 -13.66 -13.00 6.17
C SER A 25 -13.23 -13.76 4.90
N GLN A 26 -13.39 -13.16 3.72
CA GLN A 26 -12.98 -13.79 2.46
C GLN A 26 -11.47 -14.01 2.41
N LYS A 27 -11.05 -15.08 1.74
CA LYS A 27 -9.63 -15.33 1.50
C LYS A 27 -9.09 -14.24 0.58
N ILE A 28 -7.92 -13.70 0.93
CA ILE A 28 -7.21 -12.76 0.08
C ILE A 28 -6.71 -13.48 -1.18
N THR A 29 -6.78 -12.82 -2.32
CA THR A 29 -6.14 -13.25 -3.58
C THR A 29 -5.26 -12.10 -4.06
N PRO A 30 -4.29 -12.34 -4.97
CA PRO A 30 -3.47 -11.27 -5.53
C PRO A 30 -4.32 -10.14 -6.14
N SER A 31 -5.38 -10.49 -6.87
CA SER A 31 -6.28 -9.52 -7.50
C SER A 31 -7.07 -8.71 -6.49
N LEU A 32 -7.60 -9.36 -5.44
CA LEU A 32 -8.33 -8.67 -4.37
C LEU A 32 -7.40 -7.78 -3.56
N HIS A 33 -6.19 -8.23 -3.24
CA HIS A 33 -5.19 -7.42 -2.54
C HIS A 33 -4.84 -6.16 -3.33
N ARG A 34 -4.61 -6.30 -4.64
CA ARG A 34 -4.31 -5.16 -5.50
C ARG A 34 -5.44 -4.13 -5.53
N MET A 35 -6.70 -4.59 -5.64
CA MET A 35 -7.88 -3.72 -5.56
C MET A 35 -7.93 -2.97 -4.23
N LEU A 36 -7.72 -3.68 -3.11
CA LEU A 36 -7.76 -3.07 -1.78
C LEU A 36 -6.57 -2.12 -1.53
N MET A 37 -5.41 -2.39 -2.13
CA MET A 37 -4.27 -1.47 -2.11
C MET A 37 -4.54 -0.19 -2.91
N GLU A 38 -5.29 -0.28 -4.01
CA GLU A 38 -5.74 0.90 -4.75
C GLU A 38 -6.69 1.75 -3.90
N ASP A 39 -7.69 1.13 -3.27
CA ASP A 39 -8.63 1.80 -2.36
C ASP A 39 -7.89 2.47 -1.19
N LYS A 40 -6.93 1.76 -0.60
CA LYS A 40 -6.06 2.28 0.46
C LYS A 40 -5.28 3.51 0.01
N LEU A 41 -4.64 3.46 -1.16
CA LEU A 41 -3.91 4.60 -1.70
C LEU A 41 -4.87 5.77 -1.95
N LEU A 42 -6.06 5.51 -2.51
CA LEU A 42 -7.07 6.54 -2.74
C LEU A 42 -7.47 7.25 -1.43
N GLU A 43 -7.66 6.51 -0.34
CA GLU A 43 -7.94 7.08 0.98
C GLU A 43 -6.77 7.93 1.48
N LEU A 44 -5.55 7.41 1.44
CA LEU A 44 -4.35 8.13 1.89
C LEU A 44 -4.09 9.40 1.07
N PHE A 45 -4.35 9.37 -0.24
CA PHE A 45 -4.27 10.56 -1.10
C PHE A 45 -5.34 11.60 -0.74
N LYS A 46 -6.57 11.17 -0.42
CA LYS A 46 -7.64 12.07 0.05
C LYS A 46 -7.29 12.70 1.40
N GLU A 47 -6.75 11.92 2.33
CA GLU A 47 -6.32 12.38 3.65
C GLU A 47 -5.17 13.37 3.57
N ALA A 48 -4.17 13.11 2.72
CA ALA A 48 -3.05 14.03 2.50
C ALA A 48 -3.47 15.32 1.78
N GLY A 49 -4.53 15.29 0.97
CA GLY A 49 -5.09 16.47 0.32
C GLY A 49 -4.05 17.26 -0.49
N SER A 50 -3.88 18.54 -0.16
CA SER A 50 -2.91 19.41 -0.85
C SER A 50 -1.45 19.02 -0.65
N GLU A 51 -1.13 18.26 0.40
CA GLU A 51 0.24 17.84 0.72
C GLU A 51 0.72 16.70 -0.17
N ALA A 52 -0.20 15.92 -0.76
CA ALA A 52 0.12 14.73 -1.55
C ALA A 52 1.12 15.01 -2.68
N LYS A 53 1.00 16.17 -3.34
CA LYS A 53 1.95 16.57 -4.40
C LYS A 53 3.37 16.76 -3.83
N GLY A 54 3.48 17.42 -2.68
CA GLY A 54 4.75 17.66 -2.02
C GLY A 54 5.41 16.35 -1.59
N ILE A 55 4.62 15.42 -1.04
CA ILE A 55 5.10 14.08 -0.67
C ILE A 55 5.71 13.36 -1.87
N LEU A 56 5.00 13.30 -3.01
CA LEU A 56 5.52 12.66 -4.22
C LEU A 56 6.80 13.33 -4.74
N GLN A 57 6.93 14.64 -4.58
CA GLN A 57 8.10 15.40 -5.04
C GLN A 57 9.32 15.23 -4.13
N MET A 58 9.10 15.11 -2.82
CA MET A 58 10.17 14.94 -1.83
C MET A 58 10.87 13.58 -1.93
N LEU A 59 10.21 12.58 -2.52
CA LEU A 59 10.74 11.23 -2.70
C LEU A 59 11.59 11.07 -3.97
N VAL A 60 11.90 12.15 -4.69
CA VAL A 60 12.66 12.10 -5.96
C VAL A 60 14.01 11.39 -5.85
N GLU A 61 14.66 11.46 -4.69
CA GLU A 61 15.96 10.82 -4.45
C GLU A 61 15.87 9.29 -4.35
N HIS A 62 14.69 8.75 -4.03
CA HIS A 62 14.46 7.33 -3.80
C HIS A 62 13.57 6.69 -4.88
N ALA A 63 12.61 7.44 -5.42
CA ALA A 63 11.68 6.98 -6.43
C ALA A 63 11.35 8.11 -7.44
N SER A 64 12.23 8.27 -8.44
CA SER A 64 12.09 9.28 -9.51
C SER A 64 10.78 9.17 -10.31
N GLU A 65 10.18 7.98 -10.33
CA GLU A 65 8.84 7.73 -10.88
C GLU A 65 7.73 8.45 -10.12
N LEU A 66 7.79 8.55 -8.79
CA LEU A 66 6.80 9.26 -7.98
C LEU A 66 6.83 10.76 -8.29
N TYR A 67 8.04 11.31 -8.44
CA TYR A 67 8.20 12.67 -8.92
C TYR A 67 7.55 12.83 -10.30
N SER A 68 7.82 11.92 -11.23
CA SER A 68 7.24 11.96 -12.59
C SER A 68 5.71 11.87 -12.57
N ILE A 69 5.13 11.03 -11.72
CA ILE A 69 3.67 10.93 -11.50
C ILE A 69 3.11 12.29 -11.06
N SER A 70 3.78 12.97 -10.11
CA SER A 70 3.35 14.29 -9.61
C SER A 70 3.35 15.40 -10.68
N GLN A 71 4.16 15.25 -11.74
CA GLN A 71 4.28 16.25 -12.82
C GLN A 71 3.34 15.97 -13.99
N TYR A 72 3.18 14.69 -14.36
CA TYR A 72 2.62 14.32 -15.66
C TYR A 72 1.30 13.56 -15.59
N VAL A 73 0.90 13.07 -14.40
CA VAL A 73 -0.35 12.32 -14.21
C VAL A 73 -1.40 13.22 -13.54
N ASN A 74 -2.65 13.14 -14.01
CA ASN A 74 -3.79 13.79 -13.35
C ASN A 74 -3.87 13.32 -11.88
N PRO A 75 -3.97 14.21 -10.88
CA PRO A 75 -4.10 13.83 -9.48
C PRO A 75 -5.17 12.77 -9.16
N GLU A 76 -6.27 12.75 -9.92
CA GLU A 76 -7.32 11.73 -9.79
C GLU A 76 -6.82 10.31 -10.09
N HIS A 77 -5.72 10.18 -10.84
CA HIS A 77 -5.09 8.92 -11.23
C HIS A 77 -3.78 8.65 -10.48
N TRP A 78 -3.37 9.47 -9.52
CA TRP A 78 -2.17 9.20 -8.73
C TRP A 78 -2.21 7.86 -7.98
N PRO A 79 -3.32 7.44 -7.32
CA PRO A 79 -3.36 6.16 -6.61
C PRO A 79 -3.00 4.98 -7.52
N ILE A 80 -3.65 4.88 -8.67
CA ILE A 80 -3.40 3.81 -9.63
C ILE A 80 -2.03 3.94 -10.32
N ALA A 81 -1.54 5.16 -10.57
CA ALA A 81 -0.21 5.37 -11.15
C ALA A 81 0.91 4.95 -10.18
N VAL A 82 0.77 5.27 -8.89
CA VAL A 82 1.69 4.82 -7.84
C VAL A 82 1.62 3.30 -7.67
N LEU A 83 0.42 2.73 -7.66
CA LEU A 83 0.27 1.27 -7.53
C LEU A 83 0.92 0.50 -8.69
N ASN A 84 0.96 1.11 -9.88
CA ASN A 84 1.61 0.57 -11.07
C ASN A 84 3.07 0.98 -11.24
N SER A 85 3.67 1.70 -10.28
CA SER A 85 5.08 2.09 -10.38
C SER A 85 5.99 0.87 -10.26
N ASP A 86 7.20 0.96 -10.80
CA ASP A 86 8.17 -0.14 -10.79
C ASP A 86 8.57 -0.49 -9.35
N SER A 87 8.80 0.53 -8.50
CA SER A 87 9.06 0.35 -7.06
C SER A 87 7.91 -0.37 -6.34
N MET A 88 6.67 0.10 -6.51
CA MET A 88 5.53 -0.52 -5.84
C MET A 88 5.32 -1.96 -6.32
N THR A 89 5.45 -2.19 -7.63
CA THR A 89 5.39 -3.53 -8.21
C THR A 89 6.47 -4.44 -7.63
N SER A 90 7.70 -3.95 -7.49
CA SER A 90 8.80 -4.69 -6.87
C SER A 90 8.52 -5.08 -5.42
N ILE A 91 7.82 -4.24 -4.66
CA ILE A 91 7.41 -4.56 -3.29
C ILE A 91 6.29 -5.61 -3.28
N LEU A 92 5.28 -5.45 -4.15
CA LEU A 92 4.16 -6.39 -4.28
C LEU A 92 4.64 -7.79 -4.69
N ASP A 93 5.67 -7.86 -5.55
CA ASP A 93 6.26 -9.12 -6.01
C ASP A 93 7.02 -9.89 -4.91
N LYS A 94 7.30 -9.26 -3.76
CA LYS A 94 7.87 -9.95 -2.59
C LYS A 94 6.84 -10.81 -1.84
N ILE A 95 5.55 -10.67 -2.16
CA ILE A 95 4.50 -11.47 -1.55
C ILE A 95 4.53 -12.89 -2.15
N ASP A 96 4.86 -13.88 -1.33
CA ASP A 96 4.76 -15.29 -1.70
C ASP A 96 3.30 -15.75 -1.51
N TRP A 97 2.52 -15.57 -2.57
CA TRP A 97 1.11 -15.94 -2.57
C TRP A 97 0.87 -17.45 -2.35
N MET A 98 1.82 -18.33 -2.66
CA MET A 98 1.66 -19.76 -2.36
C MET A 98 1.71 -20.00 -0.85
N GLN A 99 2.59 -19.30 -0.14
CA GLN A 99 2.67 -19.33 1.31
C GLN A 99 1.44 -18.67 1.96
N GLU A 100 1.03 -17.50 1.48
CA GLU A 100 -0.09 -16.74 2.06
C GLU A 100 -1.44 -17.46 1.93
N LEU A 101 -1.65 -18.20 0.83
CA LEU A 101 -2.89 -18.95 0.62
C LEU A 101 -3.01 -20.20 1.51
N GLN A 102 -1.89 -20.70 2.05
CA GLN A 102 -1.82 -21.88 2.92
C GLN A 102 -1.61 -21.53 4.40
N GLY A 103 -0.99 -20.39 4.69
CA GLY A 103 -0.72 -19.89 6.03
C GLY A 103 -1.93 -19.22 6.68
N SER A 104 -1.84 -19.00 8.00
CA SER A 104 -2.80 -18.16 8.72
C SER A 104 -2.34 -16.69 8.63
N PRO A 105 -3.23 -15.73 8.33
CA PRO A 105 -2.89 -14.30 8.29
C PRO A 105 -2.49 -13.75 9.67
N ILE A 106 -2.00 -12.50 9.71
CA ILE A 106 -1.68 -11.80 10.96
C ILE A 106 -2.99 -11.47 11.69
N PRO A 107 -3.09 -11.63 13.03
CA PRO A 107 -4.28 -11.24 13.76
C PRO A 107 -4.63 -9.76 13.52
N SER A 108 -5.91 -9.47 13.27
CA SER A 108 -6.34 -8.11 12.90
C SER A 108 -6.01 -7.06 13.96
N ASP A 109 -5.97 -7.41 15.25
CA ASP A 109 -5.59 -6.49 16.33
C ASP A 109 -4.12 -6.02 16.22
N GLN A 110 -3.21 -6.92 15.81
CA GLN A 110 -1.81 -6.57 15.59
C GLN A 110 -1.67 -5.68 14.37
N VAL A 111 -2.37 -6.01 13.27
CA VAL A 111 -2.35 -5.19 12.06
C VAL A 111 -2.92 -3.81 12.32
N GLN A 112 -4.02 -3.72 13.08
CA GLN A 112 -4.64 -2.44 13.43
C GLN A 112 -3.69 -1.53 14.23
N ALA A 113 -2.94 -2.09 15.18
CA ALA A 113 -1.92 -1.35 15.91
C ALA A 113 -0.81 -0.85 14.98
N MET A 114 -0.40 -1.66 13.99
CA MET A 114 0.60 -1.28 13.00
C MET A 114 0.09 -0.22 11.99
N LEU A 115 -1.22 -0.15 11.77
CA LEU A 115 -1.85 0.79 10.83
C LEU A 115 -2.25 2.13 11.45
N ALA A 116 -2.27 2.25 12.78
CA ALA A 116 -2.79 3.43 13.47
C ALA A 116 -2.05 4.75 13.13
N GLU A 117 -0.79 4.65 12.71
CA GLU A 117 0.06 5.79 12.36
C GLU A 117 0.35 5.87 10.86
N GLN A 118 -0.31 5.05 10.04
CA GLN A 118 -0.04 5.02 8.61
C GLN A 118 -0.52 6.30 7.92
N SER A 119 0.38 6.88 7.13
CA SER A 119 0.13 8.04 6.27
C SER A 119 0.59 7.75 4.84
N LEU A 120 0.22 8.65 3.91
CA LEU A 120 0.75 8.59 2.54
C LEU A 120 2.29 8.63 2.53
N TRP A 121 2.90 9.49 3.37
CA TRP A 121 4.35 9.57 3.49
C TRP A 121 4.96 8.23 3.93
N SER A 122 4.49 7.67 5.06
CA SER A 122 5.06 6.45 5.61
C SER A 122 4.89 5.24 4.69
N LEU A 123 3.88 5.25 3.80
CA LEU A 123 3.72 4.21 2.79
C LEU A 123 4.74 4.39 1.67
N LEU A 124 4.86 5.60 1.14
CA LEU A 124 5.70 5.89 -0.01
C LEU A 124 7.19 5.95 0.31
N GLU A 125 7.59 6.06 1.58
CA GLU A 125 9.00 5.93 1.99
C GLU A 125 9.60 4.55 1.70
N TYR A 126 8.75 3.52 1.60
CA TYR A 126 9.18 2.16 1.25
C TYR A 126 9.18 1.87 -0.24
N VAL A 127 8.67 2.81 -1.05
CA VAL A 127 8.55 2.78 -2.52
C VAL A 127 9.74 3.49 -3.13
#